data_AF-A0A0V1KIG3-F1
#
_entry.id   AF-A0A0V1KIG3-F1
#
_cell.length_a   1.000
_cell.length_b   1.000
_cell.length_c   1.000
_cell.angle_alpha   90.00
_cell.angle_beta   90.00
_cell.angle_gamma   90.00
#
_symmetry.space_group_name_H-M   'P 1'
#
loop_
_entity.id
_entity.type
_entity.pdbx_description
1 polymer ?
#
loop_
_entity_poly.entity_id
_entity_poly.type
_entity_poly.pdbx_seq_one_letter_code
_entity_poly.pdbx_strand_id
1 'polypeptide(L)'
;LEHVVGTHASVKFLAYNNVPPGIPNVKTKSNSKGVIILSTAADSAAWVIHTIPGFPTAKTPYAWPASETARGHLLICLTISKSQINAI
;
A
#
# COMPACT_ATOMS: atom_id res chain seq x y z
N LEU A 1 8.19 2.03 2.40
CA LEU A 1 7.66 0.65 2.17
C LEU A 1 8.38 -0.42 2.95
N GLU A 2 9.64 -0.22 3.34
CA GLU A 2 10.40 -1.15 4.18
C GLU A 2 9.63 -1.57 5.43
N HIS A 3 8.87 -0.65 6.04
CA HIS A 3 8.02 -0.94 7.20
C HIS A 3 6.78 -1.82 6.93
N VAL A 4 6.45 -2.10 5.66
CA VAL A 4 5.39 -3.04 5.25
C VAL A 4 5.94 -4.46 5.05
N VAL A 5 7.25 -4.56 4.78
CA VAL A 5 7.96 -5.81 4.50
C VAL A 5 8.66 -6.36 5.75
N GLY A 6 9.16 -5.47 6.62
CA GLY A 6 9.80 -5.82 7.89
C GLY A 6 8.84 -5.90 9.09
N THR A 7 9.31 -6.53 10.18
CA THR A 7 8.59 -6.52 11.45
C THR A 7 8.95 -5.27 12.23
N HIS A 8 7.99 -4.38 12.44
CA HIS A 8 8.14 -3.19 13.27
C HIS A 8 7.02 -3.12 14.30
N ALA A 9 7.36 -3.15 15.59
CA ALA A 9 6.38 -3.19 16.68
C ALA A 9 5.44 -1.97 16.66
N SER A 10 6.00 -0.81 16.31
CA SER A 10 5.31 0.48 16.29
C SER A 10 4.71 0.87 14.95
N VAL A 11 4.72 0.00 13.94
CA VAL A 11 4.12 0.29 12.63
C VAL A 11 2.95 -0.65 12.37
N LYS A 12 1.85 -0.09 11.88
CA LYS A 12 0.73 -0.82 11.31
C LYS A 12 0.49 -0.32 9.88
N PHE A 13 -0.12 -1.16 9.07
CA PHE A 13 -0.50 -0.76 7.71
C PHE A 13 -1.81 -1.40 7.29
N LEU A 14 -2.50 -0.73 6.38
CA LEU A 14 -3.65 -1.23 5.62
C LEU A 14 -3.29 -1.13 4.15
N ALA A 15 -3.31 -2.26 3.44
CA ALA A 15 -3.19 -2.28 1.99
C ALA A 15 -4.56 -2.57 1.36
N TYR A 16 -4.91 -1.82 0.33
CA TYR A 16 -6.10 -2.06 -0.50
C TYR A 16 -5.68 -2.12 -1.96
N ASN A 17 -6.22 -3.09 -2.70
CA ASN A 17 -5.91 -3.27 -4.10
C ASN A 17 -7.05 -4.06 -4.76
N ASN A 18 -7.47 -3.67 -5.96
CA ASN A 18 -8.44 -4.44 -6.74
C ASN A 18 -7.82 -5.68 -7.42
N VAL A 19 -6.50 -5.78 -7.42
CA VAL A 19 -5.72 -6.96 -7.82
C VAL A 19 -4.69 -7.26 -6.71
N PRO A 20 -5.14 -7.74 -5.54
CA PRO A 20 -4.25 -8.00 -4.41
C PRO A 20 -3.34 -9.20 -4.65
N PRO A 21 -2.13 -9.23 -4.07
CA PRO A 21 -1.22 -10.36 -4.22
C PRO A 21 -1.78 -11.63 -3.58
N GLY A 22 -1.65 -12.75 -4.26
CA GLY A 22 -2.00 -14.08 -3.74
C GLY A 22 -3.50 -14.37 -3.62
N ILE A 23 -4.38 -13.45 -4.02
CA ILE A 23 -5.83 -13.65 -3.98
C ILE A 23 -6.40 -13.40 -5.39
N PRO A 24 -6.58 -14.46 -6.19
CA PRO A 24 -7.14 -14.33 -7.53
C PRO A 24 -8.66 -14.06 -7.48
N ASN A 25 -9.20 -13.51 -8.59
CA ASN A 25 -10.64 -13.36 -8.83
C ASN A 25 -11.41 -12.50 -7.80
N VAL A 26 -10.75 -11.51 -7.19
CA VAL A 26 -11.42 -10.55 -6.30
C VAL A 26 -12.41 -9.70 -7.10
N LYS A 27 -13.67 -9.69 -6.65
CA LYS A 27 -14.72 -8.81 -7.20
C LYS A 27 -14.75 -7.51 -6.39
N THR A 28 -14.38 -6.40 -7.01
CA THR A 28 -14.45 -5.06 -6.39
C THR A 28 -15.38 -4.14 -7.18
N LYS A 29 -15.85 -3.07 -6.52
CA LYS A 29 -16.55 -1.95 -7.20
C LYS A 29 -15.62 -0.78 -7.53
N SER A 30 -14.33 -0.91 -7.21
CA SER A 30 -13.32 0.15 -7.34
C SER A 30 -12.03 -0.41 -7.93
N ASN A 31 -11.33 0.41 -8.71
CA ASN A 31 -10.02 0.12 -9.29
C ASN A 31 -8.85 0.70 -8.47
N SER A 32 -9.16 1.35 -7.34
CA SER A 32 -8.19 2.04 -6.49
C SER A 32 -7.24 1.06 -5.81
N LYS A 33 -5.99 1.50 -5.62
CA LYS A 33 -4.94 0.76 -4.93
C LYS A 33 -4.14 1.71 -4.06
N GLY A 34 -3.66 1.22 -2.93
CA GLY A 34 -2.84 2.02 -2.04
C GLY A 34 -2.51 1.34 -0.72
N VAL A 35 -1.70 2.04 0.05
CA VAL A 35 -1.20 1.59 1.35
C VAL A 35 -1.23 2.76 2.30
N ILE A 36 -1.91 2.58 3.43
CA ILE A 36 -1.83 3.49 4.57
C ILE A 36 -0.87 2.85 5.57
N ILE A 37 0.18 3.58 5.94
CA ILE A 37 1.18 3.16 6.92
C ILE A 37 1.10 4.14 8.09
N LEU A 38 0.93 3.65 9.31
CA LEU A 38 0.75 4.49 10.49
C LEU A 38 1.69 4.07 11.62
N SER A 39 2.16 5.07 12.37
CA SER A 39 2.90 4.86 13.60
C SER A 39 1.94 4.68 14.78
N THR A 40 2.26 3.76 15.68
CA THR A 40 1.62 3.68 16.99
C THR A 40 2.37 4.46 18.06
N ALA A 41 3.57 4.97 17.76
CA ALA A 41 4.41 5.74 18.66
C ALA A 41 4.34 7.26 18.45
N ALA A 42 3.77 7.73 17.33
CA ALA A 42 3.65 9.14 16.97
C ALA A 42 2.37 9.43 16.18
N ASP A 43 1.96 10.70 16.12
CA ASP A 43 0.86 11.18 15.27
C ASP A 43 1.28 11.31 13.79
N SER A 44 1.79 10.22 13.22
CA SER A 44 2.37 10.23 11.87
C SER A 44 1.87 9.06 11.05
N ALA A 45 1.52 9.33 9.80
CA ALA A 45 1.19 8.33 8.81
C ALA A 45 1.66 8.74 7.41
N ALA A 46 1.76 7.76 6.53
CA ALA A 46 2.00 7.93 5.11
C ALA A 46 0.91 7.20 4.33
N TRP A 47 0.36 7.85 3.31
CA TRP A 47 -0.59 7.26 2.40
C TRP A 47 0.00 7.21 1.00
N VAL A 48 0.20 6.00 0.49
CA VAL A 48 0.68 5.74 -0.86
C VAL A 48 -0.50 5.36 -1.74
N ILE A 49 -0.74 6.13 -2.80
CA ILE A 49 -1.69 5.78 -3.86
C ILE A 49 -0.87 5.35 -5.08
N HIS A 50 -1.24 4.24 -5.72
CA HIS A 50 -0.51 3.74 -6.88
C HIS A 50 -1.40 3.04 -7.90
N THR A 51 -0.84 2.78 -9.09
CA THR A 51 -1.50 1.99 -10.15
C THR A 51 -0.94 0.57 -10.30
N ILE A 52 0.11 0.22 -9.55
CA ILE A 52 0.86 -1.05 -9.65
C ILE A 52 0.01 -2.25 -9.17
N PRO A 53 -0.23 -3.29 -9.99
CA PRO A 53 -0.97 -4.49 -9.59
C PRO A 53 -0.14 -5.41 -8.66
N GLY A 54 -0.81 -6.16 -7.78
CA GLY A 54 -0.14 -7.10 -6.86
C GLY A 54 0.72 -6.45 -5.78
N PHE A 55 0.73 -5.12 -5.67
CA PHE A 55 1.53 -4.35 -4.74
C PHE A 55 0.69 -3.82 -3.56
N PRO A 56 1.27 -3.70 -2.35
CA PRO A 56 2.50 -4.35 -1.90
C PRO A 56 2.24 -5.81 -1.52
N THR A 57 3.29 -6.62 -1.46
CA THR A 57 3.26 -7.91 -0.78
C THR A 57 3.58 -7.75 0.70
N ALA A 58 2.65 -8.11 1.58
CA ALA A 58 2.87 -8.02 3.03
C ALA A 58 3.98 -8.99 3.46
N LYS A 59 4.93 -8.50 4.28
CA LYS A 59 6.03 -9.30 4.86
C LYS A 59 6.97 -10.00 3.87
N THR A 60 6.88 -9.68 2.59
CA THR A 60 7.72 -10.28 1.54
C THR A 60 8.14 -9.20 0.54
N PRO A 61 9.40 -9.18 0.08
CA PRO A 61 9.83 -8.25 -0.95
C PRO A 61 8.93 -8.37 -2.18
N TYR A 62 8.46 -7.23 -2.68
CA TYR A 62 7.67 -7.20 -3.90
C TYR A 62 8.58 -7.40 -5.11
N ALA A 63 8.28 -8.41 -5.93
CA ALA A 63 8.95 -8.62 -7.20
C ALA A 63 8.23 -7.84 -8.30
N TRP A 64 8.94 -6.90 -8.95
CA TRP A 64 8.39 -6.13 -10.07
C TRP A 64 8.08 -7.06 -11.27
N PRO A 65 6.82 -7.12 -11.74
CA PRO A 65 6.49 -7.96 -12.89
C PRO A 65 7.05 -7.36 -14.17
N ALA A 66 7.72 -8.16 -15.00
CA ALA A 66 8.31 -7.69 -16.26
C ALA A 66 7.28 -7.07 -17.22
N SER A 67 6.02 -7.52 -17.18
CA SER A 67 4.92 -6.95 -17.97
C SER A 67 4.60 -5.50 -17.62
N GLU A 68 4.87 -5.07 -16.39
CA GLU A 68 4.58 -3.71 -15.93
C GLU A 68 5.65 -2.71 -16.38
N THR A 69 6.83 -3.17 -16.79
CA THR A 69 7.91 -2.28 -17.30
C THR A 69 7.50 -1.51 -18.56
N ALA A 70 6.65 -2.10 -19.41
CA ALA A 70 6.15 -1.44 -20.62
C ALA A 70 4.98 -0.48 -20.35
N ARG A 71 4.54 -0.34 -19.09
CA ARG A 71 3.34 0.41 -18.71
C ARG A 71 3.71 1.65 -17.90
N GLY A 72 2.99 2.74 -18.12
CA GLY A 72 3.11 3.93 -17.28
C GLY A 72 2.48 3.69 -15.91
N HIS A 73 3.25 3.93 -14.85
CA HIS A 73 2.78 3.82 -13.47
C HIS A 73 2.86 5.15 -12.74
N LEU A 74 1.89 5.37 -11.84
CA LEU A 74 1.89 6.49 -10.93
C LEU A 74 2.03 5.96 -9.50
N LEU A 75 2.85 6.65 -8.71
CA LEU A 75 2.94 6.47 -7.28
C LEU A 75 3.03 7.84 -6.62
N ILE A 76 2.08 8.11 -5.72
CA ILE A 76 2.03 9.34 -4.94
C ILE A 76 2.11 8.94 -3.47
N CYS A 77 3.00 9.58 -2.70
CA CYS A 77 3.10 9.41 -1.26
C CYS A 77 2.74 10.73 -0.57
N LEU A 78 1.71 10.69 0.27
CA LEU A 78 1.26 11.80 1.09
C LEU A 78 1.67 11.54 2.54
N THR A 79 2.33 12.51 3.16
CA THR A 79 2.51 12.51 4.61
C THR A 79 1.29 13.15 5.25
N ILE A 80 0.66 12.44 6.17
CA ILE A 80 -0.55 12.90 6.88
C ILE A 80 -0.39 12.64 8.37
N SER A 81 -1.09 13.42 9.20
CA SER A 81 -1.18 13.11 10.62
C SER A 81 -2.07 11.88 10.83
N LYS A 82 -1.73 11.02 11.79
CA LYS A 82 -2.54 9.83 12.09
C LYS A 82 -3.96 10.22 12.54
N SER A 83 -4.09 11.34 13.24
CA SER A 83 -5.35 11.96 13.64
C SER A 83 -6.29 12.29 12.47
N GLN A 84 -5.76 12.48 11.26
CA GLN A 84 -6.55 12.78 10.06
C GLN A 84 -7.07 11.52 9.34
N ILE A 85 -6.60 10.32 9.70
CA ILE A 85 -6.95 9.08 8.99
C ILE A 85 -8.47 8.82 9.01
N ASN A 86 -9.15 9.13 10.12
CA ASN A 86 -10.59 8.89 10.22
C ASN A 86 -11.44 9.79 9.30
N ALA A 87 -10.85 10.81 8.69
CA ALA A 87 -11.52 11.68 7.74
C ALA A 87 -11.37 11.21 6.28
N ILE A 88 -10.62 10.13 6.04
CA ILE A 88 -10.35 9.51 4.73
C ILE A 88 -11.21 8.26 4.57
#